data_AF-A0A662YTG6-F1
#
_entry.id   AF-A0A662YTG6-F1
#
_cell.length_a   1.000
_cell.length_b   1.000
_cell.length_c   1.000
_cell.angle_alpha   90.00
_cell.angle_beta   90.00
_cell.angle_gamma   90.00
#
_symmetry.space_group_name_H-M   'P 1'
#
loop_
_entity.id
_entity.type
_entity.pdbx_description
1 polymer ?
#
loop_
_entity_poly.entity_id
_entity_poly.type
_entity_poly.pdbx_seq_one_letter_code
_entity_poly.pdbx_strand_id
1 'polypeptide(L)'
;MSLSRGKKSKKCCNEDTKMLGKLEIESFSWDEYLKETGATPSPSHCFKQSRNPPSNDFKVGMKLEAHDPRNFTSVCIATVMGITGARLRLRLDGSDNKNDFWRLVDSSDIQPIGTCEKNGDMLQPPLGFRMNASSWPMFLLRTLSGAEMAPSTAFKKVATIPTPKPYI
;
A
#
# COMPACT_ATOMS: atom_id res chain seq x y z
N MET A 1 36.48 -60.14 -38.21
CA MET A 1 36.34 -59.17 -37.10
C MET A 1 36.23 -57.79 -37.76
N SER A 2 35.21 -56.95 -37.62
CA SER A 2 34.01 -56.92 -36.81
C SER A 2 32.97 -56.04 -37.54
N LEU A 3 31.70 -56.41 -37.49
CA LEU A 3 30.57 -55.66 -38.07
C LEU A 3 30.28 -54.38 -37.28
N SER A 4 30.25 -53.23 -37.96
CA SER A 4 29.74 -51.96 -37.43
C SER A 4 28.22 -51.89 -37.61
N ARG A 5 27.48 -51.93 -36.50
CA ARG A 5 26.01 -51.75 -36.47
C ARG A 5 25.67 -50.26 -36.40
N GLY A 6 25.07 -49.74 -37.47
CA GLY A 6 24.37 -48.45 -37.45
C GLY A 6 23.06 -48.54 -36.67
N LYS A 7 22.86 -47.65 -35.69
CA LYS A 7 21.58 -47.46 -35.00
C LYS A 7 20.79 -46.37 -35.73
N LYS A 8 19.74 -46.78 -36.47
CA LYS A 8 18.57 -45.92 -36.71
C LYS A 8 17.72 -45.97 -35.44
N SER A 9 17.52 -44.83 -34.78
CA SER A 9 16.54 -44.71 -33.69
C SER A 9 15.39 -43.81 -34.10
N LYS A 10 14.24 -44.19 -33.57
CA LYS A 10 12.88 -43.84 -33.96
C LYS A 10 12.58 -42.35 -33.81
N LYS A 11 11.82 -41.83 -34.77
CA LYS A 11 11.11 -40.54 -34.67
C LYS A 11 10.03 -40.67 -33.59
N CYS A 12 10.18 -39.95 -32.50
CA CYS A 12 9.12 -39.71 -31.52
C CYS A 12 8.88 -38.19 -31.53
N CYS A 13 7.68 -37.76 -31.91
CA CYS A 13 7.26 -36.38 -31.78
C CYS A 13 7.10 -36.09 -30.29
N ASN A 14 7.81 -35.11 -29.74
CA ASN A 14 7.59 -34.66 -28.36
C ASN A 14 7.09 -33.22 -28.35
N GLU A 15 5.90 -33.10 -27.78
CA GLU A 15 5.13 -31.89 -27.50
C GLU A 15 5.72 -31.15 -26.28
N ASP A 16 6.90 -30.57 -26.40
CA ASP A 16 7.58 -29.92 -25.26
C ASP A 16 7.28 -28.41 -25.12
N THR A 17 6.06 -27.95 -25.45
CA THR A 17 5.67 -26.53 -25.33
C THR A 17 4.47 -26.24 -24.42
N LYS A 18 4.14 -27.12 -23.47
CA LYS A 18 3.05 -26.88 -22.50
C LYS A 18 3.39 -27.25 -21.06
N MET A 19 4.47 -26.74 -20.46
CA MET A 19 4.68 -26.89 -19.00
C MET A 19 5.30 -25.64 -18.34
N LEU A 20 4.78 -24.46 -18.67
CA LEU A 20 4.82 -23.35 -17.71
C LEU A 20 3.39 -22.82 -17.56
N GLY A 21 2.58 -23.63 -16.89
CA GLY A 21 1.22 -23.28 -16.52
C GLY A 21 1.24 -21.98 -15.73
N LYS A 22 0.52 -21.00 -16.27
CA LYS A 22 0.04 -19.82 -15.55
C LYS A 22 -0.63 -20.34 -14.27
N LEU A 23 -0.01 -20.13 -13.10
CA LEU A 23 -0.69 -20.32 -11.82
C LEU A 23 -1.84 -19.32 -11.79
N GLU A 24 -3.02 -19.76 -12.21
CA GLU A 24 -4.25 -19.06 -11.89
C GLU A 24 -4.42 -19.19 -10.38
N ILE A 25 -4.10 -18.12 -9.66
CA ILE A 25 -4.46 -18.01 -8.25
C ILE A 25 -5.99 -17.92 -8.26
N GLU A 26 -6.65 -19.03 -7.99
CA GLU A 26 -8.09 -19.07 -7.78
C GLU A 26 -8.46 -18.03 -6.72
N SER A 27 -9.50 -17.24 -7.00
CA SER A 27 -10.00 -16.26 -6.05
C SER A 27 -10.60 -16.96 -4.84
N PHE A 28 -10.22 -16.55 -3.63
CA PHE A 28 -10.79 -17.11 -2.41
C PHE A 28 -12.29 -16.83 -2.30
N SER A 29 -13.08 -17.88 -2.06
CA SER A 29 -14.54 -17.80 -1.87
C SER A 29 -14.89 -17.74 -0.39
N TRP A 30 -15.34 -16.56 0.07
CA TRP A 30 -15.81 -16.40 1.46
C TRP A 30 -17.07 -17.22 1.75
N ASP A 31 -17.97 -17.35 0.78
CA ASP A 31 -19.23 -18.08 0.96
C ASP A 31 -19.00 -19.58 1.21
N GLU A 32 -18.05 -20.18 0.47
CA GLU A 32 -17.65 -21.57 0.66
C GLU A 32 -16.95 -21.77 2.00
N TYR A 33 -15.97 -20.92 2.32
CA TYR A 33 -15.24 -21.00 3.58
C TYR A 33 -16.16 -20.87 4.82
N LEU A 34 -17.10 -19.93 4.81
CA LEU A 34 -18.04 -19.74 5.91
C LEU A 34 -18.99 -20.95 6.05
N LYS A 35 -19.42 -21.53 4.93
CA LYS A 35 -20.23 -22.75 4.91
C LYS A 35 -19.46 -23.95 5.47
N GLU A 36 -18.21 -24.16 5.06
CA GLU A 36 -17.37 -25.27 5.50
C GLU A 36 -17.02 -25.18 6.99
N THR A 37 -16.74 -23.98 7.48
CA THR A 37 -16.34 -23.75 8.88
C THR A 37 -17.52 -23.55 9.83
N GLY A 38 -18.73 -23.35 9.32
CA GLY A 38 -19.89 -22.97 10.13
C GLY A 38 -19.76 -21.60 10.80
N ALA A 39 -18.81 -20.76 10.34
CA ALA A 39 -18.56 -19.45 10.90
C ALA A 39 -19.56 -18.41 10.37
N THR A 40 -19.68 -17.29 11.10
CA THR A 40 -20.51 -16.14 10.70
C THR A 40 -19.63 -14.91 10.53
N PRO A 41 -19.72 -14.16 9.41
CA PRO A 41 -18.94 -12.96 9.23
C PRO A 41 -19.44 -11.86 10.17
N SER A 42 -18.52 -11.03 10.67
CA SER A 42 -18.91 -9.83 11.41
C SER A 42 -19.70 -8.89 10.51
N PRO A 43 -20.84 -8.33 10.96
CA PRO A 43 -21.60 -7.36 10.18
C PRO A 43 -20.75 -6.13 9.80
N SER A 44 -21.03 -5.52 8.64
CA SER A 44 -20.25 -4.38 8.14
C SER A 44 -20.25 -3.17 9.09
N HIS A 45 -21.33 -2.97 9.86
CA HIS A 45 -21.43 -1.88 10.83
C HIS A 45 -20.51 -2.05 12.05
N CYS A 46 -19.88 -3.22 12.23
CA CYS A 46 -18.84 -3.43 13.23
C CYS A 46 -17.51 -2.77 12.85
N PHE A 47 -17.36 -2.32 11.60
CA PHE A 47 -16.12 -1.73 11.09
C PHE A 47 -16.32 -0.25 10.79
N LYS A 48 -15.33 0.57 11.17
CA LYS A 48 -15.25 1.97 10.73
C LYS A 48 -14.70 2.04 9.30
N GLN A 49 -15.47 1.51 8.36
CA GLN A 49 -15.13 1.43 6.94
C GLN A 49 -16.34 1.84 6.10
N SER A 50 -16.08 2.48 4.96
CA SER A 50 -17.14 2.83 4.02
C SER A 50 -17.75 1.55 3.44
N ARG A 51 -19.07 1.51 3.27
CA ARG A 51 -19.76 0.34 2.68
C ARG A 51 -19.21 0.00 1.29
N ASN A 52 -18.90 1.03 0.50
CA ASN A 52 -18.20 0.90 -0.76
C ASN A 52 -16.76 1.35 -0.55
N PRO A 53 -15.75 0.54 -0.92
CA PRO A 53 -14.35 0.96 -0.83
C PRO A 53 -14.10 2.28 -1.59
N PRO A 54 -13.32 3.20 -1.02
CA PRO A 54 -13.01 4.47 -1.68
C PRO A 54 -12.17 4.26 -2.95
N SER A 55 -12.34 5.15 -3.94
CA SER A 55 -11.45 5.20 -5.10
C SER A 55 -10.04 5.60 -4.66
N ASN A 56 -9.03 5.03 -5.33
CA ASN A 56 -7.63 5.34 -5.09
C ASN A 56 -7.04 6.09 -6.28
N ASP A 57 -6.87 7.41 -6.12
CA ASP A 57 -6.42 8.32 -7.18
C ASP A 57 -4.94 8.73 -7.01
N PHE A 58 -4.20 8.08 -6.10
CA PHE A 58 -2.77 8.30 -5.91
C PHE A 58 -1.95 7.64 -7.02
N LYS A 59 -0.71 8.11 -7.18
CA LYS A 59 0.30 7.49 -8.05
C LYS A 59 1.56 7.20 -7.27
N VAL A 60 2.28 6.15 -7.67
CA VAL A 60 3.62 5.86 -7.14
C VAL A 60 4.54 7.05 -7.44
N GLY A 61 5.31 7.46 -6.44
CA GLY A 61 6.19 8.63 -6.49
C GLY A 61 5.59 9.91 -5.89
N MET A 62 4.26 9.99 -5.75
CA MET A 62 3.64 11.15 -5.10
C MET A 62 4.07 11.29 -3.64
N LYS A 63 4.24 12.55 -3.19
CA LYS A 63 4.56 12.89 -1.80
C LYS A 63 3.34 13.39 -1.03
N LEU A 64 3.30 13.04 0.25
CA LEU A 64 2.26 13.43 1.20
C LEU A 64 2.86 13.59 2.60
N GLU A 65 2.07 14.11 3.54
CA GLU A 65 2.38 14.11 4.97
C GLU A 65 1.76 12.89 5.64
N ALA A 66 2.49 12.23 6.53
CA ALA A 66 2.00 11.08 7.29
C ALA A 66 2.55 11.06 8.72
N HIS A 67 1.77 10.54 9.66
CA HIS A 67 2.28 10.22 11.00
C HIS A 67 3.32 9.10 10.94
N ASP A 68 4.47 9.25 11.61
CA ASP A 68 5.47 8.17 11.71
C ASP A 68 4.90 7.02 12.56
N PRO A 69 4.76 5.79 12.02
CA PRO A 69 4.25 4.66 12.78
C PRO A 69 5.08 4.29 14.02
N ARG A 70 6.34 4.73 14.10
CA ARG A 70 7.25 4.51 15.22
C ARG A 70 7.31 5.69 16.19
N ASN A 71 6.76 6.84 15.80
CA ASN A 71 6.58 8.00 16.67
C ASN A 71 5.34 8.81 16.25
N PHE A 72 4.17 8.47 16.81
CA PHE A 72 2.89 9.00 16.34
C PHE A 72 2.72 10.53 16.54
N THR A 73 3.56 11.16 17.38
CA THR A 73 3.57 12.62 17.54
C THR A 73 4.25 13.35 16.38
N SER A 74 5.02 12.63 15.54
CA SER A 74 5.73 13.19 14.40
C SER A 74 4.92 13.05 13.11
N VAL A 75 4.69 14.17 12.43
CA VAL A 75 4.24 14.20 11.05
C VAL A 75 5.46 14.39 10.15
N CYS A 76 5.64 13.49 9.19
CA CYS A 76 6.80 13.41 8.31
C CYS A 76 6.36 13.47 6.83
N ILE A 77 7.31 13.77 5.94
CA ILE A 77 7.10 13.56 4.50
C ILE A 77 7.19 12.07 4.19
N ALA A 78 6.24 11.56 3.42
CA ALA A 78 6.22 10.21 2.90
C ALA A 78 6.03 10.19 1.39
N THR A 79 6.61 9.18 0.74
CA THR A 79 6.46 8.90 -0.69
C THR A 79 5.62 7.63 -0.88
N VAL A 80 4.70 7.65 -1.85
CA VAL A 80 3.93 6.47 -2.28
C VAL A 80 4.86 5.53 -3.03
N MET A 81 5.18 4.39 -2.42
CA MET A 81 6.07 3.37 -2.99
C MET A 81 5.30 2.29 -3.78
N GLY A 82 3.99 2.15 -3.53
CA GLY A 82 3.15 1.14 -4.15
C GLY A 82 1.68 1.32 -3.80
N ILE A 83 0.81 0.68 -4.58
CA ILE A 83 -0.64 0.79 -4.44
C ILE A 83 -1.26 -0.61 -4.47
N THR A 84 -2.24 -0.88 -3.61
CA THR A 84 -3.01 -2.14 -3.62
C THR A 84 -4.43 -1.88 -3.13
N GLY A 85 -5.40 -1.92 -4.05
CA GLY A 85 -6.78 -1.53 -3.75
C GLY A 85 -6.85 -0.10 -3.22
N ALA A 86 -7.58 0.10 -2.13
CA ALA A 86 -7.70 1.39 -1.44
C ALA A 86 -6.49 1.74 -0.54
N ARG A 87 -5.40 0.96 -0.56
CA ARG A 87 -4.23 1.14 0.32
C ARG A 87 -3.01 1.64 -0.43
N LEU A 88 -2.23 2.46 0.25
CA LEU A 88 -0.95 3.02 -0.16
C LEU A 88 0.16 2.37 0.66
N ARG A 89 1.21 1.89 -0.02
CA ARG A 89 2.49 1.57 0.63
C ARG A 89 3.33 2.83 0.67
N LEU A 90 3.66 3.27 1.87
CA LEU A 90 4.34 4.54 2.14
C LEU A 90 5.73 4.29 2.72
N ARG A 91 6.67 5.16 2.35
CA ARG A 91 7.99 5.25 2.98
C ARG A 91 8.24 6.67 3.41
N LEU A 92 8.75 6.86 4.63
CA LEU A 92 9.15 8.17 5.11
C LEU A 92 10.43 8.62 4.41
N ASP A 93 10.42 9.83 3.87
CA ASP A 93 11.57 10.38 3.17
C ASP A 93 12.75 10.57 4.14
N GLY A 94 13.91 10.04 3.76
CA GLY A 94 15.13 10.10 4.59
C GLY A 94 15.30 8.92 5.56
N SER A 95 14.34 7.98 5.62
CA SER A 95 14.49 6.71 6.35
C SER A 95 15.04 5.57 5.48
N ASP A 96 15.16 4.38 6.06
CA ASP A 96 15.46 3.14 5.33
C ASP A 96 14.26 2.60 4.52
N ASN A 97 14.48 1.47 3.84
CA ASN A 97 13.48 0.75 3.03
C ASN A 97 12.89 -0.50 3.71
N LYS A 98 13.17 -0.69 5.00
CA LYS A 98 12.74 -1.85 5.79
C LYS A 98 11.48 -1.56 6.60
N ASN A 99 11.12 -0.29 6.74
CA ASN A 99 10.00 0.19 7.55
C ASN A 99 8.89 0.85 6.70
N ASP A 100 8.65 0.33 5.49
CA ASP A 100 7.49 0.75 4.70
C ASP A 100 6.19 0.35 5.44
N PHE A 101 5.16 1.17 5.34
CA PHE A 101 3.90 0.94 6.04
C PHE A 101 2.71 1.18 5.11
N TRP A 102 1.55 0.62 5.47
CA TRP A 102 0.32 0.76 4.68
C TRP A 102 -0.68 1.70 5.36
N ARG A 103 -1.31 2.56 4.56
CA ARG A 103 -2.47 3.37 4.97
C ARG A 103 -3.54 3.34 3.91
N LEU A 104 -4.81 3.42 4.33
CA LEU A 104 -5.92 3.62 3.41
C LEU A 104 -5.93 5.06 2.90
N VAL A 105 -6.49 5.29 1.72
CA VAL A 105 -6.68 6.63 1.15
C VAL A 105 -7.62 7.53 1.96
N ASP A 106 -8.44 6.94 2.85
CA ASP A 106 -9.34 7.62 3.78
C ASP A 106 -8.82 7.63 5.23
N SER A 107 -7.54 7.28 5.44
CA SER A 107 -6.91 7.29 6.76
C SER A 107 -6.70 8.72 7.28
N SER A 108 -7.00 8.96 8.57
CA SER A 108 -6.66 10.22 9.24
C SER A 108 -5.16 10.43 9.43
N ASP A 109 -4.37 9.36 9.34
CA ASP A 109 -2.92 9.43 9.53
C ASP A 109 -2.15 9.99 8.32
N ILE A 110 -2.84 10.30 7.22
CA ILE A 110 -2.24 10.87 6.00
C ILE A 110 -2.94 12.16 5.61
N GLN A 111 -2.20 13.12 5.08
CA GLN A 111 -2.74 14.41 4.69
C GLN A 111 -1.93 15.05 3.54
N PRO A 112 -2.50 16.00 2.79
CA PRO A 112 -1.78 16.74 1.76
C PRO A 112 -0.62 17.53 2.36
N ILE A 113 0.44 17.74 1.58
CA ILE A 113 1.55 18.63 1.97
C ILE A 113 1.04 20.04 2.23
N GLY A 114 1.56 20.66 3.29
CA GLY A 114 1.18 21.96 3.82
C GLY A 114 0.07 21.91 4.87
N THR A 115 -0.43 20.73 5.25
CA THR A 115 -1.48 20.62 6.28
C THR A 115 -0.90 20.83 7.68
N CYS A 116 0.25 20.23 7.96
CA CYS A 116 0.98 20.41 9.22
C CYS A 116 1.26 21.89 9.49
N GLU A 117 1.83 22.61 8.51
CA GLU A 117 2.10 24.06 8.61
C GLU A 117 0.83 24.89 8.84
N LYS A 118 -0.25 24.61 8.10
CA LYS A 118 -1.54 25.32 8.26
C LYS A 118 -2.14 25.18 9.65
N ASN A 119 -1.86 24.08 10.34
CA ASN A 119 -2.33 23.83 11.70
C ASN A 119 -1.40 24.44 12.77
N GLY A 120 -0.33 25.13 12.36
CA GLY A 120 0.65 25.72 13.27
C GLY A 120 1.70 24.74 13.78
N ASP A 121 1.80 23.56 13.18
CA ASP A 121 2.79 22.53 13.51
C ASP A 121 3.95 22.51 12.50
N MET A 122 5.03 21.81 12.86
CA MET A 122 6.20 21.64 12.00
C MET A 122 6.45 20.18 11.66
N LEU A 123 6.78 19.93 10.39
CA LEU A 123 7.22 18.62 9.93
C LEU A 123 8.49 18.17 10.67
N GLN A 124 8.46 16.94 11.14
CA GLN A 124 9.55 16.32 11.90
C GLN A 124 10.34 15.35 11.03
N PRO A 125 11.65 15.16 11.26
CA PRO A 125 12.38 14.05 10.67
C PRO A 125 11.80 12.72 11.16
N PRO A 126 11.77 11.67 10.33
CA PRO A 126 11.32 10.34 10.78
C PRO A 126 12.25 9.79 11.87
N LEU A 127 11.75 8.90 12.75
CA LEU A 127 12.54 8.32 13.84
C LEU A 127 13.81 7.61 13.33
N GLY A 128 13.75 7.05 12.13
CA GLY A 128 14.88 6.41 11.43
C GLY A 128 15.59 7.30 10.42
N PHE A 129 15.59 8.64 10.61
CA PHE A 129 16.27 9.57 9.71
C PHE A 129 17.77 9.28 9.66
N ARG A 130 18.29 9.10 8.45
CA ARG A 130 19.66 8.58 8.23
C ARG A 130 20.74 9.67 8.23
N MET A 131 20.35 10.94 8.35
CA MET A 131 21.26 12.08 8.43
C MET A 131 21.23 12.69 9.83
N ASN A 132 22.13 13.63 10.11
CA ASN A 132 22.09 14.38 11.37
C ASN A 132 20.86 15.30 11.43
N ALA A 133 20.40 15.63 12.64
CA ALA A 133 19.22 16.46 12.86
C ALA A 133 19.37 17.87 12.23
N SER A 134 20.58 18.43 12.24
CA SER A 134 20.85 19.75 11.64
C SER A 134 20.69 19.79 10.12
N SER A 135 20.72 18.65 9.43
CA SER A 135 20.46 18.58 7.99
C SER A 135 18.98 18.60 7.63
N TRP A 136 18.07 18.44 8.60
CA TRP A 136 16.64 18.29 8.33
C TRP A 136 16.02 19.45 7.50
N PRO A 137 16.27 20.73 7.80
CA PRO A 137 15.66 21.83 7.04
C PRO A 137 16.07 21.80 5.55
N MET A 138 17.35 21.57 5.28
CA MET A 138 17.86 21.49 3.90
C MET A 138 17.40 20.22 3.19
N PHE A 139 17.31 19.10 3.93
CA PHE A 139 16.77 17.85 3.42
C PHE A 139 15.32 18.03 2.96
N LEU A 140 14.49 18.67 3.78
CA LEU A 140 13.08 18.92 3.49
C LEU A 140 12.93 19.80 2.24
N LEU A 141 13.66 20.92 2.19
CA LEU A 141 13.66 21.83 1.04
C LEU A 141 14.01 21.10 -0.26
N ARG A 142 15.09 20.30 -0.25
CA ARG A 142 15.52 19.54 -1.43
C ARG A 142 14.53 18.45 -1.81
N THR A 143 13.94 17.78 -0.83
CA THR A 143 12.98 16.69 -1.05
C THR A 143 11.68 17.19 -1.67
N LEU A 144 11.24 18.40 -1.32
CA LEU A 144 10.00 18.99 -1.83
C LEU A 144 10.21 19.79 -3.13
N SER A 145 11.44 20.22 -3.42
CA SER A 145 11.75 20.94 -4.64
C SER A 145 11.50 20.08 -5.89
N GLY A 146 10.54 20.49 -6.72
CA GLY A 146 10.17 19.79 -7.96
C GLY A 146 9.44 18.45 -7.74
N ALA A 147 9.04 18.13 -6.51
CA ALA A 147 8.33 16.89 -6.22
C ALA A 147 6.87 16.93 -6.67
N GLU A 148 6.36 15.79 -7.14
CA GLU A 148 4.92 15.61 -7.39
C GLU A 148 4.20 15.42 -6.05
N MET A 149 3.45 16.42 -5.62
CA MET A 149 2.63 16.34 -4.40
C MET A 149 1.31 15.66 -4.70
N ALA A 150 0.84 14.78 -3.82
CA ALA A 150 -0.49 14.21 -3.94
C ALA A 150 -1.55 15.33 -3.84
N PRO A 151 -2.48 15.44 -4.80
CA PRO A 151 -3.50 16.47 -4.76
C PRO A 151 -4.47 16.21 -3.61
N SER A 152 -5.03 17.26 -3.01
CA SER A 152 -5.98 17.14 -1.89
C SER A 152 -7.22 16.31 -2.24
N THR A 153 -7.61 16.25 -3.51
CA THR A 153 -8.73 15.45 -4.02
C THR A 153 -8.50 13.93 -3.96
N ALA A 154 -7.24 13.49 -3.85
CA ALA A 154 -6.90 12.07 -3.71
C ALA A 154 -7.21 11.55 -2.30
N PHE A 155 -7.17 12.41 -1.28
CA PHE A 155 -7.44 12.07 0.12
C PHE A 155 -8.94 11.98 0.35
N LYS A 156 -9.41 10.81 0.79
CA LYS A 156 -10.84 10.53 0.97
C LYS A 156 -11.25 10.79 2.41
N LYS A 157 -12.53 11.07 2.63
CA LYS A 157 -13.05 11.31 3.98
C LYS A 157 -13.15 9.98 4.73
N VAL A 158 -12.72 9.99 5.98
CA VAL A 158 -12.89 8.86 6.91
C VAL A 158 -14.36 8.46 6.97
N ALA A 159 -14.63 7.16 6.94
CA ALA A 159 -15.98 6.62 7.09
C ALA A 159 -16.63 7.10 8.41
N THR A 160 -17.82 7.68 8.30
CA THR A 160 -18.66 8.04 9.45
C THR A 160 -19.52 6.84 9.85
N ILE A 161 -19.48 6.44 11.12
CA ILE A 161 -20.44 5.47 11.66
C ILE A 161 -21.80 6.17 11.67
N PRO A 162 -22.87 5.59 11.07
CA PRO A 162 -24.21 6.13 11.23
C PRO A 162 -24.54 6.20 12.72
N THR A 163 -24.82 7.39 13.23
CA THR A 163 -25.36 7.50 14.58
C THR A 163 -26.68 6.73 14.62
N PRO A 164 -26.93 5.90 15.65
CA PRO A 164 -28.27 5.35 15.84
C PRO A 164 -29.23 6.54 15.91
N LYS A 165 -30.25 6.54 15.06
CA LYS A 165 -31.33 7.54 15.20
C LYS A 165 -31.90 7.37 16.61
N PRO A 166 -32.10 8.46 17.38
CA PRO A 166 -32.80 8.34 18.64
C PRO A 166 -34.17 7.73 18.34
N TYR A 167 -34.51 6.68 19.07
CA TYR A 167 -35.89 6.19 19.09
C TYR A 167 -36.72 7.31 19.72
N ILE A 168 -37.45 8.04 18.88
CA ILE A 168 -38.55 8.92 19.30
C ILE A 168 -39.82 8.08 19.24
#